data_AF-A0A0C3KXM2-F1
#
_entry.id   AF-A0A0C3KXM2-F1
#
_cell.length_a   1.000
_cell.length_b   1.000
_cell.length_c   1.000
_cell.angle_alpha   90.00
_cell.angle_beta   90.00
_cell.angle_gamma   90.00
#
_symmetry.space_group_name_H-M   'P 1'
#
loop_
_entity.id
_entity.type
_entity.pdbx_description
1 polymer ?
#
loop_
_entity_poly.entity_id
_entity_poly.type
_entity_poly.pdbx_seq_one_letter_code
_entity_poly.pdbx_strand_id
1 'polypeptide(L)' 'MDTQPAAIPSGTKKALRACMLCSVVQTPQDFKKYGCPNCEEILQLQNDSERVASCTSAQFDGLIGMMNPEESWIAKWQRT' A
#
# COMPACT_ATOMS: atom_id res chain seq x y z
N MET A 1 5.97 12.25 -13.91
CA MET A 1 5.03 11.29 -13.28
C MET A 1 5.10 11.60 -11.81
N ASP A 2 4.21 12.45 -11.33
CA ASP A 2 4.18 12.87 -9.92
C ASP A 2 3.68 11.70 -9.09
N THR A 3 4.61 10.95 -8.50
CA THR A 3 4.28 9.90 -7.53
C THR A 3 3.64 10.59 -6.33
N GLN A 4 2.32 10.51 -6.20
CA GLN A 4 1.64 10.98 -5.00
C GLN A 4 2.19 10.18 -3.81
N PRO A 5 2.74 10.84 -2.78
CA PRO A 5 3.25 10.13 -1.61
C PRO A 5 2.08 9.37 -0.98
N ALA A 6 2.30 8.09 -0.69
CA ALA A 6 1.32 7.29 0.03
C ALA A 6 0.98 8.02 1.34
N ALA A 7 -0.29 8.40 1.49
CA ALA A 7 -0.75 9.12 2.67
C ALA A 7 -0.57 8.24 3.92
N ILE A 8 -0.27 8.87 5.06
CA ILE A 8 -0.20 8.16 6.34
C ILE A 8 -1.57 7.53 6.60
N PRO A 9 -1.67 6.19 6.73
CA PRO A 9 -2.95 5.53 6.88
C PRO A 9 -3.66 5.99 8.15
N SER A 10 -4.94 6.34 8.02
CA SER A 10 -5.77 6.69 9.16
C SER A 10 -6.25 5.41 9.86
N GLY A 11 -6.08 5.31 11.18
CA GLY A 11 -6.61 4.19 11.97
C GLY A 11 -5.55 3.37 12.72
N THR A 12 -6.01 2.33 13.42
CA THR A 12 -5.13 1.45 14.21
C THR A 12 -4.50 0.38 13.32
N LYS A 13 -3.32 -0.16 13.70
CA LYS A 13 -2.62 -1.20 12.93
C LYS A 13 -3.51 -2.39 12.54
N LYS A 14 -4.46 -2.79 13.40
CA LYS A 14 -5.39 -3.91 13.16
C LYS A 14 -6.38 -3.66 12.01
N ALA A 15 -6.57 -2.40 11.62
CA ALA A 15 -7.46 -2.00 10.53
C ALA A 15 -6.73 -1.83 9.18
N LEU A 16 -5.41 -2.08 9.14
CA LEU A 16 -4.59 -1.88 7.95
C LEU A 16 -4.39 -3.16 7.16
N ARG A 17 -4.10 -3.02 5.87
CA ARG A 17 -3.75 -4.11 4.98
C ARG A 17 -2.52 -3.74 4.16
N ALA A 18 -1.68 -4.72 3.85
CA ALA A 18 -0.51 -4.57 2.99
C ALA A 18 -0.82 -5.10 1.59
N CYS A 19 -0.51 -4.33 0.55
CA CYS A 19 -0.57 -4.81 -0.83
C CYS A 19 0.41 -5.97 -1.05
N MET A 20 -0.06 -7.09 -1.60
CA MET A 20 0.80 -8.26 -1.79
C MET A 20 1.81 -8.10 -2.94
N LEU A 21 1.66 -7.08 -3.79
CA LEU A 21 2.60 -6.81 -4.89
C LEU A 21 3.72 -5.84 -4.51
N CYS A 22 3.40 -4.74 -3.81
CA CYS A 22 4.38 -3.68 -3.50
C CYS A 22 4.54 -3.39 -2.00
N SER A 23 3.87 -4.12 -1.12
CA SER A 23 3.94 -3.99 0.34
C SER A 23 3.42 -2.66 0.92
N VAL A 24 2.87 -1.73 0.10
CA VAL A 24 2.28 -0.50 0.63
C VAL A 24 1.13 -0.82 1.58
N VAL A 25 1.06 -0.12 2.71
CA VAL A 25 0.07 -0.35 3.75
C VAL A 25 -0.94 0.79 3.77
N GLN A 26 -2.23 0.47 3.64
CA GLN A 26 -3.34 1.42 3.73
C GLN A 26 -4.56 0.77 4.37
N THR A 27 -5.62 1.54 4.61
CA THR A 27 -6.92 0.97 5.01
C THR A 27 -7.57 0.25 3.82
N PRO A 28 -8.41 -0.78 4.05
CA PRO A 28 -9.18 -1.39 2.98
C PRO A 28 -10.12 -0.38 2.29
N GLN A 29 -10.60 0.62 3.02
CA GLN A 29 -11.42 1.69 2.47
C GLN A 29 -10.63 2.57 1.49
N ASP A 30 -9.38 2.90 1.81
CA ASP A 30 -8.53 3.70 0.93
C ASP A 30 -8.14 2.92 -0.33
N PHE A 31 -7.77 1.64 -0.21
CA PHE A 31 -7.55 0.80 -1.38
C PHE A 31 -8.78 0.71 -2.29
N LYS A 32 -9.98 0.57 -1.70
CA LYS A 32 -11.22 0.55 -2.49
C LYS A 32 -11.51 1.91 -3.13
N LYS A 33 -11.20 3.01 -2.46
CA LYS A 33 -11.55 4.36 -2.93
C LYS A 33 -10.56 4.91 -3.95
N TYR A 34 -9.27 4.68 -3.74
CA TYR A 34 -8.18 5.29 -4.50
C TYR A 34 -7.34 4.28 -5.28
N GLY A 35 -7.45 2.99 -4.95
CA GLY A 35 -6.58 1.98 -5.52
C GLY A 35 -5.23 1.87 -4.79
N CYS A 36 -4.38 0.97 -5.27
CA CYS A 36 -3.00 0.91 -4.79
C CYS A 36 -2.15 1.95 -5.54
N PRO A 37 -1.49 2.91 -4.86
CA PRO A 37 -0.76 4.01 -5.51
C PRO A 37 0.38 3.53 -6.42
N ASN A 38 0.89 2.32 -6.19
CA ASN A 38 1.98 1.73 -6.97
C ASN A 38 1.51 0.68 -7.99
N CYS A 39 0.26 0.20 -7.90
CA CYS A 39 -0.15 -1.02 -8.58
C CYS A 39 -1.56 -0.98 -9.18
N GLU A 40 -2.26 0.16 -9.12
CA GLU A 40 -3.66 0.23 -9.53
C GLU A 40 -3.87 -0.16 -11.00
N GLU A 41 -2.96 0.23 -11.88
CA GLU A 41 -3.02 -0.11 -13.31
C GLU A 41 -3.04 -1.63 -13.57
N ILE A 42 -2.48 -2.41 -12.64
CA ILE A 42 -2.39 -3.88 -12.73
C ILE A 42 -3.49 -4.55 -11.91
N LEU A 43 -3.70 -4.08 -10.67
CA LEU A 43 -4.55 -4.74 -9.68
C LEU A 43 -6.01 -4.29 -9.73
N GLN A 44 -6.32 -3.12 -10.29
CA GLN A 44 -7.68 -2.60 -10.47
C GLN A 44 -8.54 -2.73 -9.19
N LEU A 45 -8.07 -2.17 -8.08
CA LEU A 45 -8.71 -2.32 -6.76
C LEU A 45 -9.87 -1.33 -6.56
N GLN A 46 -9.91 -0.25 -7.34
CA GLN A 46 -10.94 0.78 -7.18
C GLN A 46 -12.36 0.19 -7.32
N ASN A 47 -13.22 0.55 -6.37
CA ASN A 47 -14.61 0.12 -6.25
C ASN A 47 -14.84 -1.40 -6.05
N ASP A 48 -13.79 -2.23 -5.99
CA ASP A 48 -13.88 -3.68 -5.88
C ASP A 48 -13.36 -4.19 -4.53
N SER A 49 -14.28 -4.57 -3.63
CA SER A 49 -13.92 -5.05 -2.28
C SER A 49 -13.35 -6.47 -2.28
N GLU A 50 -13.71 -7.29 -3.26
CA GLU A 50 -13.23 -8.67 -3.37
C GLU A 50 -11.78 -8.67 -3.88
N ARG A 51 -11.46 -7.82 -4.85
CA ARG A 51 -10.07 -7.56 -5.28
C ARG A 51 -9.22 -7.00 -4.15
N VAL A 52 -9.73 -6.03 -3.37
CA VAL A 52 -8.99 -5.56 -2.19
C VAL A 52 -8.69 -6.71 -1.23
N ALA A 53 -9.66 -7.56 -0.93
CA ALA A 53 -9.46 -8.68 -0.02
C ALA A 53 -8.46 -9.74 -0.56
N SER A 54 -8.49 -10.00 -1.86
CA SER A 54 -7.67 -11.04 -2.53
C SER A 54 -6.29 -10.57 -2.97
N CYS A 55 -6.04 -9.27 -3.10
CA CYS A 55 -4.75 -8.69 -3.49
C CYS A 55 -3.99 -8.02 -2.33
N THR A 56 -4.57 -7.97 -1.13
CA THR A 56 -3.94 -7.38 0.06
C THR A 56 -4.08 -8.32 1.27
N SER A 57 -3.17 -8.23 2.24
CA SER A 57 -3.18 -9.04 3.47
C SER A 57 -3.37 -8.15 4.71
N ALA A 58 -4.25 -8.56 5.63
CA ALA A 58 -4.31 -7.98 6.98
C ALA A 58 -3.21 -8.52 7.91
N GLN A 59 -2.55 -9.60 7.52
CA GLN A 59 -1.45 -10.21 8.27
C GLN A 59 -0.13 -9.72 7.65
N PHE A 60 0.53 -8.80 8.34
CA PHE A 60 1.86 -8.29 7.98
C PHE A 60 2.62 -7.88 9.25
N ASP A 61 3.94 -7.88 9.16
CA ASP A 61 4.85 -7.57 10.26
C ASP A 61 5.77 -6.39 9.93
N GLY A 62 5.96 -5.51 10.92
CA GLY A 62 6.68 -4.25 10.75
C GLY A 62 5.91 -3.18 9.97
N LEU A 63 6.44 -1.95 10.02
CA LEU A 63 6.01 -0.79 9.22
C LEU A 63 7.24 0.04 8.90
N ILE A 64 7.32 0.59 7.69
CA ILE A 64 8.39 1.48 7.25
C ILE A 64 7.77 2.80 6.82
N GLY A 65 8.15 3.89 7.47
CA GLY A 65 7.83 5.24 7.01
C GLY A 65 8.76 5.64 5.87
N MET A 66 8.36 5.38 4.63
CA MET A 66 9.16 5.73 3.46
C MET A 66 8.90 7.18 3.03
N MET A 67 9.92 8.04 3.15
CA MET A 67 9.82 9.47 2.80
C MET A 67 10.54 9.81 1.49
N ASN A 68 11.76 9.31 1.30
CA ASN A 68 12.54 9.50 0.07
C ASN A 68 13.09 8.15 -0.44
N PRO A 69 12.32 7.41 -1.27
CA PRO A 69 12.71 6.08 -1.74
C PRO A 69 14.03 6.06 -2.52
N GLU A 70 14.28 7.07 -3.36
CA GLU A 70 15.42 7.09 -4.28
C GLU A 70 16.78 7.16 -3.55
N GLU A 71 16.81 7.88 -2.42
CA GLU A 71 18.00 8.06 -1.59
C GLU A 71 18.11 7.02 -0.46
N SER A 72 17.03 6.29 -0.17
CA SER A 72 16.95 5.38 0.98
C SER A 72 17.61 4.03 0.71
N TRP A 73 18.60 3.66 1.54
CA TRP A 73 19.14 2.30 1.54
C TRP A 73 18.08 1.25 1.91
N ILE A 74 17.17 1.59 2.84
CA ILE A 74 16.08 0.70 3.25
C ILE A 74 15.14 0.42 2.07
N ALA A 75 14.84 1.42 1.24
CA ALA A 75 14.01 1.23 0.05
C ALA A 75 14.66 0.25 -0.93
N LYS A 76 15.95 0.47 -1.23
CA LYS A 76 16.75 -0.42 -2.09
C LYS A 76 16.79 -1.86 -1.56
N TRP A 77 16.95 -2.03 -0.25
CA TRP A 77 16.92 -3.35 0.38
C TRP A 77 15.55 -4.01 0.30
N GLN A 78 14.47 -3.24 0.53
CA GLN A 78 13.10 -3.73 0.49
C GLN A 78 12.54 -3.94 -0.93
N ARG A 79 13.29 -3.53 -1.96
CA ARG A 79 12.85 -3.57 -3.36
C ARG A 79 11.53 -2.79 -3.58
N THR A 80 11.34 -1.73 -2.80
CA THR A 80 10.24 -0.76 -2.89
C THR A 80 10.65 0.46 -3.68
#